data_AF-B8J9S1-F1
#
_entry.id   AF-B8J9S1-F1
#
_cell.length_a   1.000
_cell.length_b   1.000
_cell.length_c   1.000
_cell.angle_alpha   90.00
_cell.angle_beta   90.00
_cell.angle_gamma   90.00
#
_symmetry.space_group_name_H-M   'P 1'
#
loop_
_entity.id
_entity.type
_entity.pdbx_description
1 polymer ?
#
loop_
_entity_poly.entity_id
_entity_poly.type
_entity_poly.pdbx_seq_one_letter_code
_entity_poly.pdbx_strand_id
1 'polypeptide(L)'
;MRLRALAIAGLAALASGCAATRPLPAPAPAPAPAPDLAAPPVAGGDGAPGARAPEAAVDGGEDAAVAPVVTSATAPERGAGAEATPDVPRDPALERLRDEVLEAARARLGARTRLDCSGYVLAALRAAGLTPRLGPARSRSEALYRASRPVERPRPGDLVFFHDTYDRDLNGRAGDRFTHVGLVEAVEGDAVTILHRGGRVERIRMDLTRPSDPEANDPVRMARRRDARGTRYLAGELFAAYGELLDARVTQMLQGGRAAVPRARHPAAR
;
A
#
# COMPACT_ATOMS: atom_id res chain seq x y z
N MET A 1 77.34 -39.80 20.18
CA MET A 1 76.19 -39.10 19.54
C MET A 1 76.20 -37.67 20.05
N ARG A 2 76.66 -36.69 19.23
CA ARG A 2 75.84 -35.62 18.60
C ARG A 2 74.94 -34.91 19.63
N LEU A 3 75.31 -33.74 20.18
CA LEU A 3 75.37 -32.37 19.62
C LEU A 3 74.10 -31.52 19.94
N ARG A 4 74.32 -30.61 20.91
CA ARG A 4 73.98 -29.18 20.96
C ARG A 4 72.53 -28.67 21.11
N ALA A 5 72.44 -27.83 22.14
CA ALA A 5 71.41 -26.87 22.51
C ALA A 5 71.01 -25.88 21.40
N LEU A 6 69.81 -25.32 21.55
CA LEU A 6 69.53 -23.96 21.14
C LEU A 6 68.50 -23.31 22.09
N ALA A 7 68.91 -22.14 22.58
CA ALA A 7 68.15 -21.24 23.41
C ALA A 7 66.98 -20.61 22.65
N ILE A 8 65.86 -20.38 23.34
CA ILE A 8 64.82 -19.44 22.92
C ILE A 8 64.77 -18.35 23.97
N ALA A 9 65.51 -17.27 23.70
CA ALA A 9 65.26 -15.94 24.24
C ALA A 9 64.34 -15.23 23.24
N GLY A 10 63.26 -14.59 23.71
CA GLY A 10 62.35 -13.91 22.78
C GLY A 10 61.18 -13.19 23.42
N LEU A 11 61.47 -11.99 23.95
CA LEU A 11 60.64 -10.78 23.86
C LEU A 11 59.24 -10.79 24.51
N ALA A 12 59.20 -10.30 25.76
CA ALA A 12 58.01 -9.65 26.33
C ALA A 12 57.89 -8.23 25.76
N ALA A 13 56.85 -7.97 24.98
CA ALA A 13 56.47 -6.63 24.55
C ALA A 13 55.22 -6.17 25.32
N LEU A 14 55.44 -5.26 26.27
CA LEU A 14 54.40 -4.47 26.93
C LEU A 14 53.87 -3.43 25.95
N ALA A 15 52.68 -3.64 25.41
CA ALA A 15 51.93 -2.61 24.69
C ALA A 15 50.94 -1.95 25.66
N SER A 16 51.39 -0.90 26.34
CA SER A 16 50.51 0.06 27.02
C SER A 16 49.93 1.01 25.97
N GLY A 17 48.73 0.73 25.51
CA GLY A 17 47.99 1.57 24.57
C GLY A 17 47.03 2.48 25.33
N CYS A 18 47.34 3.78 25.40
CA CYS A 18 46.45 4.82 25.89
C CYS A 18 45.18 4.88 25.01
N ALA A 19 44.03 4.51 25.58
CA ALA A 19 42.72 4.76 24.97
C ALA A 19 42.42 6.27 25.04
N ALA A 20 42.69 6.98 23.96
CA ALA A 20 42.17 8.33 23.78
C ALA A 20 40.66 8.24 23.48
N THR A 21 39.84 8.39 24.51
CA THR A 21 38.39 8.58 24.38
C THR A 21 38.13 9.88 23.64
N ARG A 22 37.75 9.80 22.37
CA ARG A 22 37.19 10.94 21.64
C ARG A 22 35.85 11.31 22.29
N PRO A 23 35.62 12.57 22.70
CA PRO A 23 34.31 13.01 23.16
C PRO A 23 33.30 12.89 22.02
N LEU A 24 32.11 12.36 22.35
CA LEU A 24 30.97 12.30 21.44
C LEU A 24 30.60 13.72 20.98
N PRO A 25 30.25 13.91 19.69
CA PRO A 25 29.74 15.19 19.22
C PRO A 25 28.45 15.55 19.98
N ALA A 26 28.34 16.82 20.38
CA ALA A 26 27.16 17.34 21.05
C ALA A 26 25.91 17.11 20.18
N PRO A 27 24.75 16.78 20.78
CA PRO A 27 23.51 16.63 20.03
C PRO A 27 23.16 17.94 19.34
N ALA A 28 22.73 17.84 18.07
CA ALA A 28 22.25 18.99 17.31
C ALA A 28 21.07 19.67 18.04
N PRO A 29 20.98 21.01 18.02
CA PRO A 29 19.86 21.72 18.63
C PRO A 29 18.53 21.29 17.98
N ALA A 30 17.51 21.12 18.81
CA ALA A 30 16.17 20.77 18.35
C ALA A 30 15.65 21.83 17.35
N PRO A 31 14.95 21.42 16.28
CA PRO A 31 14.33 22.37 15.37
C PRO A 31 13.30 23.22 16.11
N ALA A 32 13.29 24.52 15.80
CA ALA A 32 12.32 25.47 16.35
C ALA A 32 10.87 25.02 16.05
N PRO A 33 9.93 25.24 16.98
CA PRO A 33 8.52 24.94 16.73
C PRO A 33 8.01 25.73 15.53
N ALA A 34 7.31 25.04 14.62
CA ALA A 34 6.64 25.68 13.49
C ALA A 34 5.63 26.72 13.99
N PRO A 35 5.46 27.86 13.30
CA PRO A 35 4.45 28.84 13.67
C PRO A 35 3.04 28.23 13.53
N ASP A 36 2.23 28.48 14.56
CA ASP A 36 0.85 28.05 14.67
C ASP A 36 0.03 28.69 13.54
N LEU A 37 -0.43 27.86 12.58
CA LEU A 37 -1.35 28.30 11.54
C LEU A 37 -2.73 28.43 12.16
N ALA A 38 -2.98 29.62 12.71
CA ALA A 38 -4.29 30.07 13.15
C ALA A 38 -5.34 29.81 12.06
N ALA A 39 -6.43 29.15 12.45
CA ALA A 39 -7.63 29.00 11.64
C ALA A 39 -8.19 30.37 11.24
N PRO A 40 -8.78 30.53 10.04
CA PRO A 40 -9.43 31.77 9.66
C PRO A 40 -10.69 32.01 10.52
N PRO A 41 -11.00 33.28 10.85
CA PRO A 41 -12.14 33.62 11.68
C PRO A 41 -13.47 33.36 10.95
N VAL A 42 -14.39 32.73 11.68
CA VAL A 42 -15.82 32.72 11.37
C VAL A 42 -16.37 34.15 11.48
N ALA A 43 -16.81 34.70 10.36
CA ALA A 43 -17.56 35.95 10.35
C ALA A 43 -18.97 35.69 10.87
N GLY A 44 -19.24 36.14 12.09
CA GLY A 44 -20.58 36.40 12.59
C GLY A 44 -21.09 37.74 12.07
N GLY A 45 -22.37 37.77 11.69
CA GLY A 45 -23.10 38.98 11.35
C GLY A 45 -24.56 38.77 11.73
N ASP A 46 -24.92 39.33 12.88
CA ASP A 46 -26.29 39.39 13.42
C ASP A 46 -27.19 40.34 12.62
N GLY A 47 -28.47 40.00 12.52
CA GLY A 47 -29.52 40.89 12.00
C GLY A 47 -30.89 40.21 11.84
N ALA A 48 -31.63 40.08 12.94
CA ALA A 48 -33.07 39.75 12.99
C ALA A 48 -33.96 41.01 12.83
N PRO A 49 -35.31 41.00 12.92
CA PRO A 49 -36.31 39.96 12.64
C PRO A 49 -37.42 40.44 11.65
N GLY A 50 -38.21 39.52 11.10
CA GLY A 50 -39.40 39.84 10.33
C GLY A 50 -40.42 38.71 10.36
N ALA A 51 -41.35 38.79 11.31
CA ALA A 51 -42.43 37.83 11.50
C ALA A 51 -43.39 37.80 10.30
N ARG A 52 -43.77 36.59 9.87
CA ARG A 52 -45.13 36.22 9.43
C ARG A 52 -45.25 34.69 9.39
N ALA A 53 -46.23 34.17 10.12
CA ALA A 53 -46.86 32.86 9.99
C ALA A 53 -48.38 33.09 10.06
N PRO A 54 -49.27 32.12 9.80
CA PRO A 54 -49.11 30.77 9.23
C PRO A 54 -50.11 30.51 8.07
N GLU A 55 -50.21 29.25 7.63
CA GLU A 55 -51.23 28.55 6.80
C GLU A 55 -50.52 27.69 5.73
N ALA A 56 -50.81 26.43 5.47
CA ALA A 56 -51.81 25.50 5.99
C ALA A 56 -51.28 24.06 5.82
N ALA A 57 -51.82 23.15 6.61
CA ALA A 57 -51.62 21.72 6.48
C ALA A 57 -52.19 21.19 5.16
N VAL A 58 -51.46 20.28 4.51
CA VAL A 58 -52.09 19.21 3.72
C VAL A 58 -51.31 17.91 3.93
N ASP A 59 -52.09 16.92 4.35
CA ASP A 59 -51.81 15.50 4.51
C ASP A 59 -51.69 14.80 3.14
N GLY A 60 -51.07 13.62 3.11
CA GLY A 60 -51.09 12.70 1.96
C GLY A 60 -49.72 12.23 1.51
N GLY A 61 -49.35 11.01 1.91
CA GLY A 61 -48.13 10.34 1.51
C GLY A 61 -48.10 9.88 0.06
N GLU A 62 -46.93 9.37 -0.36
CA GLU A 62 -46.80 8.02 -0.94
C GLU A 62 -45.31 7.70 -1.15
N ASP A 63 -44.99 6.45 -0.88
CA ASP A 63 -43.69 5.81 -1.00
C ASP A 63 -43.07 6.00 -2.39
N ALA A 64 -41.98 6.79 -2.46
CA ALA A 64 -41.02 6.69 -3.55
C ALA A 64 -39.80 5.90 -3.06
N ALA A 65 -39.98 4.58 -3.02
CA ALA A 65 -38.88 3.63 -2.91
C ALA A 65 -37.96 3.79 -4.12
N VAL A 66 -36.92 4.61 -3.98
CA VAL A 66 -35.80 4.61 -4.93
C VAL A 66 -35.03 3.33 -4.70
N ALA A 67 -35.31 2.34 -5.54
CA ALA A 67 -34.62 1.06 -5.58
C ALA A 67 -33.09 1.27 -5.55
N PRO A 68 -32.33 0.52 -4.74
CA PRO A 68 -30.89 0.55 -4.84
C PRO A 68 -30.50 -0.01 -6.21
N VAL A 69 -29.74 0.77 -6.98
CA VAL A 69 -29.04 0.26 -8.16
C VAL A 69 -27.99 -0.73 -7.66
N VAL A 70 -28.41 -1.99 -7.64
CA VAL A 70 -27.56 -3.14 -7.39
C VAL A 70 -26.65 -3.31 -8.61
N THR A 71 -25.45 -2.73 -8.59
CA THR A 71 -24.36 -3.27 -9.42
C THR A 71 -23.74 -4.41 -8.63
N SER A 72 -24.43 -5.55 -8.63
CA SER A 72 -23.79 -6.82 -8.33
C SER A 72 -22.71 -7.02 -9.38
N ALA A 73 -21.46 -7.11 -8.94
CA ALA A 73 -20.46 -7.81 -9.73
C ALA A 73 -20.97 -9.25 -9.85
N THR A 74 -21.53 -9.59 -11.00
CA THR A 74 -21.90 -10.96 -11.32
C THR A 74 -20.61 -11.78 -11.25
N ALA A 75 -20.57 -12.73 -10.32
CA ALA A 75 -19.52 -13.73 -10.25
C ALA A 75 -19.41 -14.41 -11.63
N PRO A 76 -18.19 -14.67 -12.15
CA PRO A 76 -18.06 -15.42 -13.38
C PRO A 76 -18.66 -16.81 -13.17
N GLU A 77 -19.52 -17.23 -14.09
CA GLU A 77 -20.08 -18.57 -14.08
C GLU A 77 -18.97 -19.62 -14.14
N ARG A 78 -19.22 -20.73 -13.44
CA ARG A 78 -18.34 -21.89 -13.32
C ARG A 78 -17.82 -22.35 -14.69
N GLY A 79 -16.58 -21.96 -15.00
CA GLY A 79 -15.75 -22.65 -15.96
C GLY A 79 -15.29 -23.96 -15.34
N ALA A 80 -15.93 -25.05 -15.74
CA ALA A 80 -15.41 -26.40 -15.53
C ALA A 80 -13.96 -26.49 -16.03
N GLY A 81 -13.07 -27.02 -15.20
CA GLY A 81 -11.73 -27.44 -15.59
C GLY A 81 -10.85 -26.36 -16.22
N ALA A 82 -10.32 -25.44 -15.40
CA ALA A 82 -9.11 -24.74 -15.80
C ALA A 82 -7.95 -25.74 -15.76
N GLU A 83 -7.80 -26.51 -16.85
CA GLU A 83 -6.49 -27.03 -17.24
C GLU A 83 -5.48 -25.89 -17.10
N ALA A 84 -4.37 -26.21 -16.45
CA ALA A 84 -3.24 -25.32 -16.29
C ALA A 84 -2.91 -24.72 -17.65
N THR A 85 -3.26 -23.45 -17.84
CA THR A 85 -2.82 -22.67 -19.01
C THR A 85 -1.31 -22.84 -19.11
N PRO A 86 -0.75 -23.09 -20.31
CA PRO A 86 0.66 -23.36 -20.48
C PRO A 86 1.47 -22.28 -19.77
N ASP A 87 2.49 -22.70 -19.00
CA ASP A 87 3.40 -21.80 -18.29
C ASP A 87 4.05 -20.89 -19.34
N VAL A 88 3.50 -19.69 -19.52
CA VAL A 88 4.08 -18.65 -20.36
C VAL A 88 5.52 -18.49 -19.87
N PRO A 89 6.53 -18.65 -20.74
CA PRO A 89 7.92 -18.59 -20.34
C PRO A 89 8.15 -17.34 -19.49
N ARG A 90 8.50 -17.57 -18.22
CA ARG A 90 8.64 -16.50 -17.23
C ARG A 90 9.94 -15.78 -17.51
N ASP A 91 9.88 -14.46 -17.69
CA ASP A 91 11.09 -13.66 -17.77
C ASP A 91 11.77 -13.69 -16.39
N PRO A 92 12.96 -14.32 -16.24
CA PRO A 92 13.62 -14.44 -14.95
C PRO A 92 14.02 -13.08 -14.37
N ALA A 93 14.17 -12.02 -15.18
CA ALA A 93 14.40 -10.68 -14.68
C ALA A 93 13.14 -10.08 -14.04
N LEU A 94 11.96 -10.34 -14.63
CA LEU A 94 10.68 -9.92 -14.08
C LEU A 94 10.37 -10.64 -12.76
N GLU A 95 10.65 -11.95 -12.68
CA GLU A 95 10.44 -12.72 -11.45
C GLU A 95 11.33 -12.21 -10.31
N ARG A 96 12.62 -11.93 -10.58
CA ARG A 96 13.50 -11.29 -9.56
C ARG A 96 12.97 -9.93 -9.12
N LEU A 97 12.42 -9.14 -10.03
CA LEU A 97 11.85 -7.84 -9.70
C LEU A 97 10.59 -7.99 -8.82
N ARG A 98 9.74 -8.98 -9.09
CA ARG A 98 8.60 -9.34 -8.24
C ARG A 98 9.05 -9.68 -6.83
N ASP A 99 10.09 -10.52 -6.72
CA ASP A 99 10.68 -10.90 -5.43
C ASP A 99 11.22 -9.68 -4.67
N GLU A 100 11.97 -8.79 -5.32
CA GLU A 100 12.50 -7.56 -4.71
C GLU A 100 11.39 -6.64 -4.17
N VAL A 101 10.30 -6.48 -4.92
CA VAL A 101 9.13 -5.69 -4.48
C VAL A 101 8.47 -6.34 -3.26
N LEU A 102 8.27 -7.66 -3.29
CA LEU A 102 7.63 -8.39 -2.20
C LEU A 102 8.48 -8.40 -0.94
N GLU A 103 9.80 -8.56 -1.05
CA GLU A 103 10.70 -8.46 0.09
C GLU A 103 10.65 -7.07 0.73
N ALA A 104 10.68 -6.00 -0.09
CA ALA A 104 10.55 -4.63 0.40
C ALA A 104 9.18 -4.35 1.06
N ALA A 105 8.12 -5.00 0.57
CA ALA A 105 6.78 -4.90 1.11
C ALA A 105 6.67 -5.64 2.46
N ARG A 106 7.18 -6.87 2.54
CA ARG A 106 7.19 -7.72 3.75
C ARG A 106 8.03 -7.13 4.87
N ALA A 107 9.14 -6.46 4.55
CA ALA A 107 10.00 -5.80 5.53
C ALA A 107 9.28 -4.74 6.39
N ARG A 108 8.06 -4.33 6.00
CA ARG A 108 7.23 -3.36 6.73
C ARG A 108 6.04 -3.99 7.45
N LEU A 109 5.86 -5.31 7.41
CA LEU A 109 4.75 -5.98 8.08
C LEU A 109 4.67 -5.63 9.57
N GLY A 110 3.46 -5.39 10.06
CA GLY A 110 3.20 -4.94 11.43
C GLY A 110 3.51 -3.47 11.69
N ALA A 111 4.21 -2.77 10.79
CA ALA A 111 4.59 -1.38 11.00
C ALA A 111 3.37 -0.44 11.00
N ARG A 112 3.36 0.49 11.94
CA ARG A 112 2.53 1.69 11.90
C ARG A 112 3.29 2.77 11.14
N THR A 113 2.76 3.19 10.00
CA THR A 113 3.41 4.15 9.11
C THR A 113 2.48 5.31 8.79
N ARG A 114 3.08 6.47 8.47
CA ARG A 114 2.34 7.64 7.96
C ARG A 114 1.91 7.47 6.50
N LEU A 115 2.56 6.56 5.75
CA LEU A 115 2.20 6.24 4.36
C LEU A 115 0.78 5.69 4.32
N ASP A 116 -0.04 6.05 3.33
CA ASP A 116 -1.31 5.40 2.97
C ASP A 116 -1.14 4.08 2.23
N CYS A 117 -2.25 3.41 1.86
CA CYS A 117 -2.21 2.16 1.10
C CYS A 117 -1.40 2.31 -0.19
N SER A 118 -1.69 3.37 -0.97
CA SER A 118 -0.95 3.68 -2.18
C SER A 118 0.51 4.08 -1.91
N GLY A 119 0.79 4.83 -0.83
CA GLY A 119 2.14 5.20 -0.42
C GLY A 119 2.98 4.01 0.03
N TYR A 120 2.38 3.02 0.67
CA TYR A 120 3.02 1.76 1.03
C TYR A 120 3.45 0.99 -0.22
N VAL A 121 2.55 0.80 -1.19
CA VAL A 121 2.86 0.15 -2.48
C VAL A 121 3.97 0.90 -3.22
N LEU A 122 3.87 2.22 -3.34
CA LEU A 122 4.89 3.05 -3.98
C LEU A 122 6.25 3.00 -3.27
N ALA A 123 6.27 2.84 -1.95
CA ALA A 123 7.51 2.69 -1.20
C ALA A 123 8.17 1.33 -1.45
N ALA A 124 7.39 0.25 -1.57
CA ALA A 124 7.90 -1.08 -1.93
C ALA A 124 8.47 -1.07 -3.36
N LEU A 125 7.73 -0.53 -4.33
CA LEU A 125 8.19 -0.36 -5.71
C LEU A 125 9.49 0.44 -5.78
N ARG A 126 9.57 1.56 -5.07
CA ARG A 126 10.78 2.42 -5.05
C ARG A 126 11.99 1.72 -4.44
N ALA A 127 11.77 0.89 -3.42
CA ALA A 127 12.86 0.11 -2.81
C ALA A 127 13.43 -0.93 -3.78
N ALA A 128 12.61 -1.46 -4.70
CA ALA A 128 13.03 -2.29 -5.83
C ALA A 128 13.52 -1.47 -7.06
N GLY A 129 13.69 -0.14 -6.90
CA GLY A 129 14.19 0.73 -7.97
C GLY A 129 13.14 1.12 -9.02
N LEU A 130 11.85 0.95 -8.74
CA LEU A 130 10.74 1.29 -9.64
C LEU A 130 10.05 2.58 -9.22
N THR A 131 9.84 3.47 -10.20
CA THR A 131 9.11 4.72 -9.99
C THR A 131 8.04 4.88 -11.08
N PRO A 132 6.82 4.32 -10.87
CA PRO A 132 5.76 4.41 -11.87
C PRO A 132 5.39 5.86 -12.16
N ARG A 133 5.17 6.18 -13.44
CA ARG A 133 4.61 7.46 -13.86
C ARG A 133 3.11 7.42 -13.64
N LEU A 134 2.63 8.27 -12.74
CA LEU A 134 1.22 8.35 -12.40
C LEU A 134 0.59 9.59 -13.05
N GLY A 135 -0.52 9.38 -13.74
CA GLY A 135 -1.33 10.47 -14.29
C GLY A 135 -2.34 11.03 -13.28
N PRO A 136 -3.08 12.09 -13.65
CA PRO A 136 -4.17 12.62 -12.85
C PRO A 136 -5.27 11.57 -12.60
N ALA A 137 -5.74 11.47 -11.36
CA ALA A 137 -6.83 10.60 -10.95
C ALA A 137 -7.46 11.13 -9.64
N ARG A 138 -8.60 10.58 -9.21
CA ARG A 138 -9.28 11.00 -7.96
C ARG A 138 -8.57 10.51 -6.71
N SER A 139 -7.76 9.47 -6.83
CA SER A 139 -6.89 8.94 -5.78
C SER A 139 -5.58 8.40 -6.36
N ARG A 140 -4.56 8.22 -5.52
CA ARG A 140 -3.32 7.55 -5.93
C ARG A 140 -3.53 6.07 -6.24
N SER A 141 -4.48 5.42 -5.57
CA SER A 141 -4.90 4.05 -5.89
C SER A 141 -5.49 3.96 -7.30
N GLU A 142 -6.34 4.92 -7.69
CA GLU A 142 -6.86 5.01 -9.06
C GLU A 142 -5.76 5.32 -10.09
N ALA A 143 -4.80 6.19 -9.74
CA ALA A 143 -3.66 6.48 -10.62
C ALA A 143 -2.79 5.24 -10.88
N LEU A 144 -2.57 4.41 -9.85
CA LEU A 144 -1.87 3.13 -9.98
C LEU A 144 -2.66 2.15 -10.85
N TYR A 145 -3.98 2.06 -10.67
CA TYR A 145 -4.85 1.24 -11.51
C TYR A 145 -4.74 1.63 -12.99
N ARG A 146 -4.85 2.93 -13.30
CA ARG A 146 -4.74 3.44 -14.68
C ARG A 146 -3.37 3.19 -15.32
N ALA A 147 -2.31 3.11 -14.50
CA ALA A 147 -0.95 2.80 -14.97
C ALA A 147 -0.69 1.30 -15.12
N SER A 148 -1.54 0.45 -14.53
CA SER A 148 -1.39 -1.00 -14.57
C SER A 148 -2.06 -1.63 -15.80
N ARG A 149 -1.51 -2.76 -16.25
CA ARG A 149 -2.15 -3.63 -17.24
C ARG A 149 -3.15 -4.54 -16.51
N PRO A 150 -4.43 -4.58 -16.89
CA PRO A 150 -5.39 -5.50 -16.29
C PRO A 150 -4.95 -6.96 -16.44
N VAL A 151 -5.13 -7.75 -15.38
CA VAL A 151 -4.90 -9.19 -15.39
C VAL A 151 -6.08 -9.91 -14.73
N GLU A 152 -6.46 -11.07 -15.26
CA GLU A 152 -7.54 -11.88 -14.69
C GLU A 152 -7.02 -12.83 -13.61
N ARG A 153 -5.85 -13.42 -13.83
CA ARG A 153 -5.18 -14.33 -12.91
C ARG A 153 -3.97 -13.61 -12.31
N PRO A 154 -4.05 -13.14 -11.05
CA PRO A 154 -2.95 -12.40 -10.46
C PRO A 154 -1.76 -13.32 -10.21
N ARG A 155 -0.59 -12.70 -10.07
CA ARG A 155 0.64 -13.32 -9.62
C ARG A 155 1.22 -12.56 -8.42
N PRO A 156 2.08 -13.20 -7.61
CA PRO A 156 2.87 -12.48 -6.62
C PRO A 156 3.55 -11.24 -7.21
N GLY A 157 3.40 -10.09 -6.56
CA GLY A 157 3.89 -8.79 -7.00
C GLY A 157 2.92 -7.97 -7.85
N ASP A 158 1.80 -8.53 -8.30
CA ASP A 158 0.72 -7.75 -8.92
C ASP A 158 -0.02 -6.89 -7.89
N LEU A 159 -0.76 -5.90 -8.37
CA LEU A 159 -1.63 -5.06 -7.54
C LEU A 159 -3.04 -5.62 -7.50
N VAL A 160 -3.70 -5.45 -6.36
CA VAL A 160 -5.13 -5.66 -6.19
C VAL A 160 -5.79 -4.34 -5.80
N PHE A 161 -6.97 -4.06 -6.35
CA PHE A 161 -7.70 -2.83 -6.12
C PHE A 161 -9.10 -3.11 -5.56
N PHE A 162 -9.58 -2.16 -4.75
CA PHE A 162 -10.90 -2.25 -4.13
C PHE A 162 -11.69 -0.95 -4.32
N HIS A 163 -13.02 -1.09 -4.31
CA HIS A 163 -13.98 0.01 -4.28
C HIS A 163 -14.49 0.23 -2.85
N ASP A 164 -15.03 1.42 -2.58
CA ASP A 164 -15.86 1.70 -1.40
C ASP A 164 -15.27 1.35 -0.03
N THR A 165 -13.94 1.25 0.07
CA THR A 165 -13.25 0.97 1.36
C THR A 165 -13.27 2.15 2.32
N TYR A 166 -13.55 3.34 1.81
CA TYR A 166 -13.94 4.52 2.56
C TYR A 166 -14.78 5.42 1.65
N ASP A 167 -15.61 6.25 2.26
CA ASP A 167 -16.39 7.29 1.59
C ASP A 167 -15.45 8.48 1.29
N ARG A 168 -15.04 8.62 0.03
CA ARG A 168 -14.06 9.62 -0.41
C ARG A 168 -14.71 10.96 -0.71
N ASP A 169 -15.91 10.97 -1.29
CA ASP A 169 -16.62 12.20 -1.64
C ASP A 169 -17.57 12.69 -0.52
N LEU A 170 -17.65 11.94 0.59
CA LEU A 170 -18.36 12.27 1.83
C LEU A 170 -19.88 12.36 1.66
N ASN A 171 -20.43 11.63 0.68
CA ASN A 171 -21.86 11.64 0.40
C ASN A 171 -22.65 10.53 1.14
N GLY A 172 -21.96 9.65 1.88
CA GLY A 172 -22.54 8.55 2.65
C GLY A 172 -23.02 7.36 1.82
N ARG A 173 -22.71 7.30 0.53
CA ARG A 173 -23.15 6.26 -0.42
C ARG A 173 -21.96 5.46 -0.95
N ALA A 174 -22.22 4.22 -1.35
CA ALA A 174 -21.28 3.45 -2.15
C ALA A 174 -21.28 3.99 -3.59
N GLY A 175 -20.11 3.96 -4.24
CA GLY A 175 -19.90 4.49 -5.60
C GLY A 175 -18.47 5.00 -5.84
N ASP A 176 -17.61 4.96 -4.83
CA ASP A 176 -16.23 5.41 -4.92
C ASP A 176 -15.32 4.33 -5.50
N ARG A 177 -14.95 4.54 -6.76
CA ARG A 177 -14.03 3.64 -7.46
C ARG A 177 -12.58 3.83 -7.00
N PHE A 178 -11.89 2.69 -6.93
CA PHE A 178 -10.46 2.55 -6.65
C PHE A 178 -10.03 3.34 -5.41
N THR A 179 -10.70 3.09 -4.28
CA THR A 179 -10.37 3.73 -3.00
C THR A 179 -9.15 3.09 -2.35
N HIS A 180 -8.85 1.84 -2.65
CA HIS A 180 -7.76 1.11 -1.99
C HIS A 180 -6.95 0.25 -2.94
N VAL A 181 -5.71 -0.02 -2.55
CA VAL A 181 -4.76 -0.85 -3.28
C VAL A 181 -3.94 -1.70 -2.30
N GLY A 182 -3.63 -2.91 -2.72
CA GLY A 182 -2.70 -3.83 -2.05
C GLY A 182 -1.76 -4.49 -3.05
N LEU A 183 -0.77 -5.21 -2.52
CA LEU A 183 0.15 -6.07 -3.28
C LEU A 183 -0.27 -7.52 -3.08
N VAL A 184 -0.40 -8.27 -4.17
CA VAL A 184 -0.59 -9.72 -4.13
C VAL A 184 0.70 -10.36 -3.65
N GLU A 185 0.66 -11.04 -2.50
CA GLU A 185 1.81 -11.73 -1.93
C GLU A 185 1.88 -13.18 -2.40
N ALA A 186 0.75 -13.87 -2.42
CA ALA A 186 0.65 -15.29 -2.76
C ALA A 186 -0.73 -15.58 -3.36
N VAL A 187 -0.77 -16.61 -4.22
CA VAL A 187 -1.99 -17.13 -4.83
C VAL A 187 -2.00 -18.64 -4.61
N GLU A 188 -3.03 -19.13 -3.92
CA GLU A 188 -3.19 -20.53 -3.51
C GLU A 188 -4.58 -21.01 -3.94
N GLY A 189 -4.65 -21.66 -5.11
CA GLY A 189 -5.93 -21.94 -5.75
C GLY A 189 -6.68 -20.64 -6.06
N ASP A 190 -7.91 -20.52 -5.56
CA ASP A 190 -8.74 -19.33 -5.72
C ASP A 190 -8.48 -18.23 -4.67
N ALA A 191 -7.67 -18.54 -3.65
CA ALA A 191 -7.38 -17.62 -2.57
C ALA A 191 -6.13 -16.79 -2.83
N VAL A 192 -6.21 -15.51 -2.50
CA VAL A 192 -5.14 -14.54 -2.67
C VAL A 192 -4.78 -13.94 -1.32
N THR A 193 -3.51 -14.02 -0.97
CA THR A 193 -2.95 -13.31 0.19
C THR A 193 -2.44 -11.96 -0.26
N ILE A 194 -2.82 -10.91 0.44
CA ILE A 194 -2.59 -9.52 0.05
C ILE A 194 -1.89 -8.78 1.16
N LEU A 195 -0.82 -8.07 0.82
CA LEU A 195 -0.16 -7.09 1.67
C LEU A 195 -0.74 -5.71 1.41
N HIS A 196 -1.23 -5.05 2.45
CA HIS A 196 -1.69 -3.67 2.33
C HIS A 196 -1.43 -2.88 3.60
N ARG A 197 -1.56 -1.55 3.49
CA ARG A 197 -1.65 -0.68 4.65
C ARG A 197 -3.13 -0.35 4.90
N GLY A 198 -3.68 -0.83 6.00
CA GLY A 198 -4.95 -0.38 6.59
C GLY A 198 -4.71 0.62 7.73
N GLY A 199 -4.87 0.17 8.97
CA GLY A 199 -4.38 0.90 10.17
C GLY A 199 -2.90 0.67 10.46
N ARG A 200 -2.38 -0.48 10.02
CA ARG A 200 -0.97 -0.90 10.01
C ARG A 200 -0.71 -1.63 8.69
N VAL A 201 0.53 -2.01 8.44
CA VAL A 201 0.83 -2.94 7.33
C VAL A 201 0.48 -4.35 7.78
N GLU A 202 -0.36 -5.04 7.03
CA GLU A 202 -0.85 -6.38 7.38
C GLU A 202 -1.13 -7.24 6.15
N ARG A 203 -1.31 -8.53 6.43
CA ARG A 203 -1.80 -9.52 5.48
C ARG A 203 -3.30 -9.65 5.63
N ILE A 204 -3.99 -9.74 4.50
CA ILE A 204 -5.40 -10.13 4.43
C ILE A 204 -5.57 -11.23 3.39
N ARG A 205 -6.57 -12.08 3.58
CA ARG A 205 -6.99 -13.12 2.64
C ARG A 205 -8.22 -12.67 1.85
N MET A 206 -8.26 -13.04 0.58
CA MET A 206 -9.41 -12.85 -0.29
C MET A 206 -9.67 -14.10 -1.12
N ASP A 207 -10.93 -14.52 -1.23
CA ASP A 207 -11.40 -15.65 -2.02
C ASP A 207 -12.69 -15.23 -2.75
N LEU A 208 -12.58 -15.06 -4.07
CA LEU A 208 -13.65 -14.55 -4.92
C LEU A 208 -14.73 -15.60 -5.23
N THR A 209 -14.52 -16.88 -4.89
CA THR A 209 -15.54 -17.92 -5.02
C THR A 209 -16.63 -17.81 -3.95
N ARG A 210 -16.31 -17.14 -2.83
CA ARG A 210 -17.19 -16.91 -1.69
C ARG A 210 -17.09 -15.46 -1.20
N PRO A 211 -17.44 -14.45 -2.03
CA PRO A 211 -17.06 -13.07 -1.80
C PRO A 211 -17.61 -12.45 -0.50
N SER A 212 -18.81 -12.89 -0.07
CA SER A 212 -19.46 -12.44 1.17
C SER A 212 -19.23 -13.36 2.38
N ASP A 213 -18.35 -14.37 2.26
CA ASP A 213 -18.03 -15.29 3.37
C ASP A 213 -16.88 -14.72 4.23
N PRO A 214 -17.14 -14.35 5.50
CA PRO A 214 -16.14 -13.79 6.40
C PRO A 214 -15.07 -14.81 6.85
N GLU A 215 -15.29 -16.11 6.67
CA GLU A 215 -14.24 -17.12 6.90
C GLU A 215 -13.25 -17.21 5.72
N ALA A 216 -13.70 -16.76 4.54
CA ALA A 216 -12.92 -16.80 3.31
C ALA A 216 -12.22 -15.48 3.00
N ASN A 217 -12.81 -14.36 3.47
CA ASN A 217 -12.40 -13.01 3.13
C ASN A 217 -12.23 -12.15 4.39
N ASP A 218 -11.04 -11.58 4.54
CA ASP A 218 -10.78 -10.62 5.60
C ASP A 218 -11.39 -9.24 5.27
N PRO A 219 -11.72 -8.43 6.29
CA PRO A 219 -12.23 -7.08 6.07
C PRO A 219 -11.12 -6.14 5.56
N VAL A 220 -11.41 -5.41 4.48
CA VAL A 220 -10.53 -4.36 3.94
C VAL A 220 -11.04 -2.95 4.26
N ARG A 221 -12.32 -2.82 4.61
CA ARG A 221 -12.92 -1.59 5.16
C ARG A 221 -13.03 -1.68 6.68
N MET A 222 -12.71 -0.58 7.35
CA MET A 222 -12.95 -0.44 8.79
C MET A 222 -14.41 -0.10 9.06
N ALA A 223 -15.08 -0.89 9.89
CA ALA A 223 -16.43 -0.62 10.34
C ALA A 223 -16.53 0.67 11.16
N ARG A 224 -17.53 1.49 10.86
CA ARG A 224 -17.85 2.73 11.58
C ARG A 224 -19.25 2.66 12.17
N ARG A 225 -19.45 3.30 13.31
CA ARG A 225 -20.76 3.38 13.99
C ARG A 225 -21.87 3.99 13.14
N ARG A 226 -21.52 4.81 12.15
CA ARG A 226 -22.45 5.52 11.26
C ARG A 226 -22.57 4.88 9.88
N ASP A 227 -21.95 3.71 9.66
CA ASP A 227 -22.10 3.02 8.39
C ASP A 227 -23.57 2.63 8.19
N ALA A 228 -24.07 2.82 6.97
CA ALA A 228 -25.44 2.47 6.62
C ALA A 228 -25.64 0.95 6.73
N ARG A 229 -26.88 0.51 6.99
CA ARG A 229 -27.23 -0.90 6.98
C ARG A 229 -26.89 -1.52 5.61
N GLY A 230 -26.21 -2.66 5.62
CA GLY A 230 -25.78 -3.33 4.38
C GLY A 230 -24.47 -2.82 3.79
N THR A 231 -23.73 -1.95 4.50
CA THR A 231 -22.35 -1.61 4.15
C THR A 231 -21.50 -2.89 4.07
N ARG A 232 -20.76 -3.03 2.97
CA ARG A 232 -19.85 -4.16 2.70
C ARG A 232 -18.49 -3.90 3.33
N TYR A 233 -17.82 -4.96 3.76
CA TYR A 233 -16.53 -4.84 4.46
C TYR A 233 -15.46 -5.76 3.93
N LEU A 234 -15.84 -6.91 3.39
CA LEU A 234 -14.93 -7.98 3.07
C LEU A 234 -14.18 -7.68 1.77
N ALA A 235 -12.94 -8.17 1.69
CA ALA A 235 -12.11 -8.01 0.51
C ALA A 235 -12.82 -8.52 -0.76
N GLY A 236 -13.45 -9.68 -0.70
CA GLY A 236 -14.18 -10.27 -1.83
C GLY A 236 -15.39 -9.45 -2.29
N GLU A 237 -16.10 -8.78 -1.37
CA GLU A 237 -17.25 -7.92 -1.71
C GLU A 237 -16.86 -6.59 -2.33
N LEU A 238 -15.66 -6.10 -1.97
CA LEU A 238 -15.14 -4.80 -2.37
C LEU A 238 -14.11 -4.89 -3.49
N PHE A 239 -13.80 -6.11 -3.97
CA PHE A 239 -12.84 -6.36 -5.04
C PHE A 239 -13.25 -5.62 -6.31
N ALA A 240 -12.26 -5.00 -6.96
CA ALA A 240 -12.46 -4.28 -8.21
C ALA A 240 -11.70 -4.92 -9.37
N ALA A 241 -10.39 -5.12 -9.21
CA ALA A 241 -9.52 -5.61 -10.27
C ALA A 241 -8.15 -6.04 -9.73
N TYR A 242 -7.45 -6.83 -10.53
CA TYR A 242 -5.99 -6.98 -10.44
C TYR A 242 -5.29 -6.17 -11.53
N GLY A 243 -4.04 -5.80 -11.29
CA GLY A 243 -3.23 -5.09 -12.28
C GLY A 243 -1.74 -5.38 -12.17
N GLU A 244 -1.10 -5.64 -13.31
CA GLU A 244 0.34 -5.81 -13.44
C GLU A 244 1.01 -4.47 -13.76
N LEU A 245 2.02 -4.11 -12.98
CA LEU A 245 2.80 -2.87 -13.18
C LEU A 245 4.25 -3.14 -13.59
N LEU A 246 4.69 -4.40 -13.53
CA LEU A 246 6.11 -4.77 -13.55
C LEU A 246 6.63 -5.20 -14.93
N ASP A 247 5.75 -5.52 -15.88
CA ASP A 247 6.13 -5.98 -17.23
C ASP A 247 7.08 -4.99 -17.95
N ALA A 248 8.02 -5.53 -18.72
CA ALA A 248 9.16 -4.85 -19.30
C ALA A 248 8.78 -3.64 -20.17
N ARG A 249 7.62 -3.63 -20.83
CA ARG A 249 7.12 -2.45 -21.57
C ARG A 249 6.74 -1.29 -20.65
N VAL A 250 6.16 -1.59 -19.50
CA VAL A 250 5.83 -0.61 -18.47
C VAL A 250 7.14 -0.17 -17.80
N THR A 251 7.99 -1.12 -17.39
CA THR A 251 9.26 -0.84 -16.70
C THR A 251 10.29 -0.08 -17.56
N GLN A 252 10.36 -0.30 -18.88
CA GLN A 252 11.26 0.45 -19.78
C GLN A 252 10.86 1.93 -19.94
N MET A 253 9.58 2.28 -19.73
CA MET A 253 9.16 3.68 -19.59
C MET A 253 9.52 4.30 -18.23
N LEU A 254 9.79 3.48 -17.20
CA LEU A 254 10.09 3.89 -15.82
C LEU A 254 11.60 3.94 -15.51
N GLN A 255 12.44 3.24 -16.28
CA GLN A 255 13.89 3.16 -16.08
C GLN A 255 14.67 4.42 -16.45
N GLY A 256 14.05 5.43 -17.07
CA GLY A 256 14.66 6.75 -17.28
C GLY A 256 15.06 7.51 -16.00
N GLY A 257 14.77 6.94 -14.82
CA GLY A 257 15.04 7.51 -13.51
C GLY A 257 15.77 6.58 -12.53
N ARG A 258 16.55 5.58 -13.00
CA ARG A 258 17.53 4.93 -12.11
C ARG A 258 18.59 5.98 -11.74
N ALA A 259 18.36 6.71 -10.64
CA ALA A 259 19.40 7.54 -10.05
C ALA A 259 20.60 6.65 -9.80
N ALA A 260 21.69 6.91 -10.52
CA ALA A 260 22.96 6.24 -10.32
C ALA A 260 23.34 6.46 -8.85
N VAL A 261 23.28 5.38 -8.05
CA VAL A 261 23.87 5.38 -6.72
C VAL A 261 25.35 5.71 -6.93
N PRO A 262 25.88 6.81 -6.39
CA PRO A 262 27.29 7.11 -6.54
C PRO A 262 28.05 6.01 -5.81
N ARG A 263 28.76 5.15 -6.55
CA ARG A 263 29.76 4.29 -5.94
C ARG A 263 30.78 5.21 -5.29
N ALA A 264 30.83 5.18 -3.96
CA ALA A 264 31.85 5.89 -3.19
C ALA A 264 33.21 5.47 -3.74
N ARG A 265 33.93 6.44 -4.32
CA ARG A 265 35.31 6.24 -4.76
C ARG A 265 36.13 5.97 -3.51
N HIS A 266 36.66 4.76 -3.41
CA HIS A 266 37.72 4.44 -2.47
C HIS A 266 38.87 5.44 -2.65
N PRO A 267 39.33 6.15 -1.60
CA PRO A 267 40.55 6.92 -1.71
C PRO A 267 41.72 5.96 -1.88
N ALA A 268 42.51 6.17 -2.93
CA ALA A 268 43.77 5.47 -3.14
C ALA A 268 44.71 5.80 -1.97
N ALA A 269 45.25 4.76 -1.33
CA ALA A 269 46.32 4.88 -0.37
C ALA A 269 47.55 5.50 -1.05
N ARG A 270 48.17 6.47 -0.39
CA ARG A 270 49.53 6.95 -0.68
C ARG A 270 50.46 6.43 0.40
#